data_AF-A0A9D3UPZ6-F1
#
_entry.id   AF-A0A9D3UPZ6-F1
#
_cell.length_a   1.000
_cell.length_b   1.000
_cell.length_c   1.000
_cell.angle_alpha   90.00
_cell.angle_beta   90.00
_cell.angle_gamma   90.00
#
_symmetry.space_group_name_H-M   'P 1'
#
loop_
_entity.id
_entity.type
_entity.pdbx_description
1 polymer ?
#
loop_
_entity_poly.entity_id
_entity_poly.type
_entity_poly.pdbx_seq_one_letter_code
_entity_poly.pdbx_strand_id
1 'polypeptide(L)'
;MSVVGSFIWTFLGYCFHRFLFHIETKSYWANTFHYLIHGCHHGHPMDGLRLVIPPAEAAILAIMVCIYDLLFFFSILHDACYKFHHWAYVYGWLQKYHLNHHLRIQNKGFGLTTTLWDRVFGTLPKTKSAEKIG
;
A
#
# COMPACT_ATOMS: atom_id res chain seq x y z
N MET A 1 -13.84 -10.18 12.34
CA MET A 1 -13.55 -8.88 11.71
C MET A 1 -14.87 -8.23 11.31
N SER A 2 -15.17 -7.00 11.76
CA SER A 2 -16.41 -6.31 11.37
C SER A 2 -16.27 -5.73 9.95
N VAL A 3 -17.38 -5.68 9.20
CA VAL A 3 -17.41 -5.13 7.83
C VAL A 3 -16.89 -3.69 7.78
N VAL A 4 -17.25 -2.89 8.80
CA VAL A 4 -16.80 -1.51 8.98
C VAL A 4 -15.27 -1.44 9.13
N GLY A 5 -14.67 -2.32 9.95
CA GLY A 5 -13.22 -2.37 10.13
C GLY A 5 -12.49 -2.74 8.84
N SER A 6 -13.01 -3.70 8.06
CA SER A 6 -12.46 -4.05 6.76
C SER A 6 -12.55 -2.91 5.75
N PHE A 7 -13.65 -2.16 5.73
CA PHE A 7 -13.80 -1.00 4.87
C PHE A 7 -12.79 0.11 5.22
N ILE A 8 -12.69 0.48 6.50
CA ILE A 8 -11.73 1.47 7.00
C ILE A 8 -10.29 1.04 6.67
N TRP A 9 -9.97 -0.24 6.82
CA TRP A 9 -8.64 -0.76 6.49
C TRP A 9 -8.26 -0.51 5.02
N THR A 10 -9.18 -0.77 4.08
CA THR A 10 -8.89 -0.49 2.65
C THR A 10 -8.65 0.99 2.38
N PHE A 11 -9.34 1.88 3.10
CA PHE A 11 -9.18 3.33 2.98
C PHE A 11 -7.84 3.80 3.55
N LEU A 12 -7.49 3.35 4.76
CA LEU A 12 -6.21 3.69 5.39
C LEU A 12 -5.04 3.18 4.56
N GLY A 13 -5.12 1.96 4.02
CA GLY A 13 -4.11 1.43 3.12
C GLY A 13 -3.90 2.30 1.88
N TYR A 14 -4.98 2.82 1.29
CA TYR A 14 -4.90 3.78 0.18
C TYR A 14 -4.24 5.10 0.61
N CYS A 15 -4.63 5.65 1.76
CA CYS A 15 -4.07 6.91 2.27
C CYS A 15 -2.58 6.80 2.58
N PHE A 16 -2.14 5.73 3.25
CA PHE A 16 -0.72 5.52 3.53
C PHE A 16 0.06 5.37 2.23
N HIS A 17 -0.41 4.53 1.30
CA HIS A 17 0.29 4.34 0.04
C HIS A 17 0.42 5.66 -0.73
N ARG A 18 -0.66 6.44 -0.83
CA ARG A 18 -0.64 7.69 -1.61
C ARG A 18 0.11 8.84 -0.95
N PHE A 19 -0.11 9.09 0.34
CA PHE A 19 0.32 10.32 0.99
C PHE A 19 1.57 10.15 1.86
N LEU A 20 1.75 8.98 2.46
CA LEU A 20 2.90 8.71 3.33
C LEU A 20 4.03 8.03 2.58
N PHE A 21 3.71 7.01 1.80
CA PHE A 21 4.70 6.19 1.10
C PHE A 21 5.19 6.82 -0.21
N HIS A 22 4.42 7.74 -0.79
CA HIS A 22 4.81 8.54 -1.96
C HIS A 22 5.05 10.01 -1.61
N ILE A 23 5.46 10.31 -0.38
CA ILE A 23 5.80 11.67 0.03
C ILE A 23 7.11 12.13 -0.61
N GLU A 24 7.15 13.38 -1.09
CA GLU A 24 8.38 13.99 -1.58
C GLU A 24 9.21 14.55 -0.42
N THR A 25 10.43 14.03 -0.27
CA THR A 25 11.36 14.41 0.80
C THR A 25 12.59 15.14 0.24
N LYS A 26 13.17 16.04 1.03
CA LYS A 26 14.35 16.85 0.62
C LYS A 26 15.57 16.70 1.53
N SER A 27 15.38 16.39 2.81
CA SER A 27 16.48 16.24 3.76
C SER A 27 17.03 14.81 3.75
N TYR A 28 18.30 14.65 4.14
CA TYR A 28 18.93 13.34 4.26
C TYR A 28 18.10 12.37 5.12
N TRP A 29 17.73 12.80 6.33
CA TRP A 29 16.97 11.96 7.25
C TRP A 29 15.55 11.63 6.74
N ALA A 30 14.89 12.58 6.06
CA ALA A 30 13.59 12.32 5.47
C ALA A 30 13.69 11.36 4.28
N ASN A 31 14.72 11.48 3.44
CA ASN A 31 14.98 10.55 2.34
C ASN A 31 15.30 9.14 2.86
N THR A 32 16.08 9.04 3.93
CA THR A 32 16.39 7.76 4.60
C THR A 32 15.11 7.12 5.13
N PHE A 33 14.28 7.88 5.85
CA PHE A 33 13.00 7.40 6.33
C PHE A 33 12.08 6.94 5.19
N HIS A 34 11.90 7.77 4.16
CA HIS A 34 11.11 7.43 2.98
C HIS A 34 11.64 6.18 2.27
N TYR A 35 12.96 6.03 2.16
CA TYR A 35 13.60 4.84 1.59
C TYR A 35 13.26 3.58 2.38
N LEU A 36 13.27 3.64 3.72
CA LEU A 36 12.97 2.51 4.58
C LEU A 36 11.50 2.07 4.48
N ILE A 37 10.57 3.04 4.50
CA ILE A 37 9.14 2.71 4.55
C ILE A 37 8.55 2.27 3.20
N HIS A 38 9.13 2.71 2.06
CA HIS A 38 8.60 2.39 0.72
C HIS A 38 9.60 2.49 -0.43
N GLY A 39 10.59 3.39 -0.36
CA GLY A 39 11.54 3.59 -1.46
C GLY A 39 12.37 2.35 -1.82
N CYS A 40 12.73 1.54 -0.82
CA CYS A 40 13.47 0.28 -1.01
C CYS A 40 12.66 -0.74 -1.84
N HIS A 41 11.36 -0.85 -1.55
CA HIS A 41 10.40 -1.68 -2.30
C HIS A 41 10.26 -1.20 -3.75
N HIS A 42 10.15 0.11 -3.98
CA HIS A 42 10.14 0.67 -5.34
C HIS A 42 11.42 0.40 -6.14
N GLY A 43 12.58 0.37 -5.49
CA GLY A 43 13.84 0.03 -6.13
C GLY A 43 13.97 -1.46 -6.46
N HIS A 44 13.31 -2.33 -5.70
CA HIS A 44 13.43 -3.79 -5.82
C HIS A 44 12.07 -4.50 -5.73
N PRO A 45 11.12 -4.20 -6.63
CA PRO A 45 9.71 -4.61 -6.49
C PRO A 45 9.47 -6.12 -6.59
N MET A 46 10.47 -6.88 -7.03
CA MET A 46 10.43 -8.35 -7.14
C MET A 46 11.15 -9.05 -5.98
N ASP A 47 11.78 -8.30 -5.06
CA ASP A 47 12.45 -8.87 -3.90
C ASP A 47 11.45 -9.17 -2.77
N GLY A 48 11.14 -10.46 -2.60
CA GLY A 48 10.27 -11.02 -1.56
C GLY A 48 10.57 -10.53 -0.15
N LEU A 49 11.84 -10.22 0.15
CA LEU A 49 12.30 -9.81 1.48
C LEU A 49 12.09 -8.31 1.74
N ARG A 50 11.74 -7.55 0.71
CA ARG A 50 11.55 -6.08 0.75
C ARG A 50 10.12 -5.66 0.40
N LEU A 51 9.23 -6.65 0.27
CA LEU A 51 7.84 -6.54 -0.18
C LEU A 51 6.87 -6.09 0.91
N VAL A 52 7.26 -6.25 2.17
CA VAL A 52 6.43 -5.92 3.33
C VAL A 52 7.10 -4.76 4.03
N ILE A 53 6.29 -3.75 4.37
CA ILE A 53 6.59 -2.74 5.40
C ILE A 53 7.44 -3.43 6.47
N PRO A 54 8.72 -3.09 6.65
CA PRO A 54 9.57 -3.88 7.51
C PRO A 54 8.91 -4.04 8.89
N PRO A 55 9.08 -5.18 9.58
CA PRO A 55 8.39 -5.45 10.84
C PRO A 55 8.51 -4.32 11.88
N ALA A 56 9.54 -3.48 11.77
CA ALA A 56 9.75 -2.28 12.56
C ALA A 56 8.70 -1.18 12.30
N GLU A 57 8.35 -0.89 11.05
CA GLU A 57 7.34 0.11 10.69
C GLU A 57 5.92 -0.36 11.00
N ALA A 58 5.64 -1.66 10.82
CA ALA A 58 4.40 -2.28 11.31
C ALA A 58 4.29 -2.13 12.83
N ALA A 59 5.41 -2.24 13.55
CA ALA A 59 5.48 -2.00 14.99
C ALA A 59 5.35 -0.52 15.36
N ILE A 60 5.89 0.44 14.59
CA ILE A 60 5.71 1.88 14.84
C ILE A 60 4.24 2.29 14.65
N LEU A 61 3.60 1.81 13.57
CA LEU A 61 2.19 2.03 13.33
C LEU A 61 1.34 1.35 14.44
N ALA A 62 1.74 0.15 14.87
CA ALA A 62 1.12 -0.52 16.01
C ALA A 62 1.29 0.29 17.30
N ILE A 63 2.47 0.85 17.60
CA ILE A 63 2.75 1.67 18.79
C ILE A 63 1.96 2.98 18.78
N MET A 64 1.87 3.67 17.64
CA MET A 64 1.03 4.87 17.50
C MET A 64 -0.46 4.56 17.72
N VAL A 65 -0.88 3.32 17.44
CA VAL A 65 -2.25 2.81 17.66
C VAL A 65 -2.43 2.20 19.06
N CYS A 66 -1.36 1.71 19.71
CA CYS A 66 -1.36 1.19 21.09
C CYS A 66 -1.74 2.26 22.12
N ILE A 67 -1.61 3.54 21.76
CA ILE A 67 -2.05 4.67 22.59
C ILE A 67 -3.60 4.82 22.53
N TYR A 68 -4.31 4.14 21.61
CA TYR A 68 -5.74 4.34 21.37
C TYR A 68 -6.67 3.11 21.43
N ASP A 69 -6.22 1.85 21.34
CA ASP A 69 -6.88 0.63 21.90
C ASP A 69 -6.28 -0.67 21.32
N LEU A 70 -5.84 -1.57 22.20
CA LEU A 70 -4.91 -2.67 21.88
C LEU A 70 -5.55 -3.96 21.30
N LEU A 71 -6.86 -4.17 21.46
CA LEU A 71 -7.46 -5.50 21.24
C LEU A 71 -8.10 -5.70 19.87
N PHE A 72 -8.47 -4.62 19.17
CA PHE A 72 -9.19 -4.71 17.90
C PHE A 72 -8.25 -4.97 16.70
N PHE A 73 -7.05 -4.39 16.70
CA PHE A 73 -6.17 -4.41 15.53
C PHE A 73 -5.13 -5.53 15.49
N PHE A 74 -4.80 -6.20 16.60
CA PHE A 74 -3.90 -7.36 16.56
C PHE A 74 -4.47 -8.49 15.69
N SER A 75 -5.79 -8.64 15.68
CA SER A 75 -6.50 -9.55 14.77
C SER A 75 -6.44 -9.12 13.30
N ILE A 76 -6.39 -7.81 13.03
CA ILE A 76 -6.33 -7.22 11.69
C ILE A 76 -4.90 -7.27 11.12
N LEU A 77 -3.88 -7.02 11.94
CA LEU A 77 -2.47 -7.14 11.54
C LEU A 77 -2.07 -8.60 11.29
N HIS A 78 -2.56 -9.52 12.12
CA HIS A 78 -2.39 -10.96 11.92
C HIS A 78 -3.05 -11.40 10.60
N ASP A 79 -4.30 -10.97 10.34
CA ASP A 79 -5.00 -11.24 9.08
C ASP A 79 -4.36 -10.52 7.88
N ALA A 80 -3.79 -9.33 8.07
CA ALA A 80 -3.07 -8.58 7.02
C ALA A 80 -1.76 -9.28 6.63
N CYS A 81 -0.96 -9.76 7.59
CA CYS A 81 0.23 -10.58 7.32
C CYS A 81 -0.14 -11.92 6.67
N TYR A 82 -1.18 -12.60 7.18
CA TYR A 82 -1.65 -13.87 6.66
C TYR A 82 -2.19 -13.75 5.22
N LYS A 83 -2.98 -12.69 4.97
CA LYS A 83 -3.53 -12.39 3.65
C LYS A 83 -2.52 -11.77 2.71
N PHE A 84 -1.48 -11.05 3.14
CA PHE A 84 -0.40 -10.60 2.25
C PHE A 84 0.44 -11.77 1.74
N HIS A 85 0.67 -12.78 2.59
CA HIS A 85 1.35 -14.01 2.17
C HIS A 85 0.49 -14.85 1.19
N HIS A 86 -0.84 -14.83 1.34
CA HIS A 86 -1.79 -15.47 0.41
C HIS A 86 -2.20 -14.58 -0.79
N TRP A 87 -1.98 -13.27 -0.73
CA TRP A 87 -2.43 -12.23 -1.68
C TRP A 87 -1.80 -12.39 -3.06
N ALA A 88 -0.54 -12.81 -3.11
CA ALA A 88 0.17 -13.08 -4.34
C ALA A 88 -0.49 -14.18 -5.21
N TYR A 89 -1.37 -15.01 -4.62
CA TYR A 89 -2.01 -16.13 -5.33
C TYR A 89 -3.47 -15.90 -5.73
N VAL A 90 -4.25 -15.04 -5.05
CA VAL A 90 -5.73 -15.03 -5.19
C VAL A 90 -6.24 -14.00 -6.22
N TYR A 91 -5.54 -12.89 -6.45
CA TYR A 91 -6.02 -11.81 -7.34
C TYR A 91 -4.94 -11.30 -8.29
N GLY A 92 -4.51 -12.14 -9.25
CA GLY A 92 -3.45 -11.81 -10.20
C GLY A 92 -3.64 -10.51 -11.01
N TRP A 93 -4.88 -10.03 -11.17
CA TRP A 93 -5.14 -8.73 -11.81
C TRP A 93 -4.74 -7.52 -10.94
N LEU A 94 -4.91 -7.59 -9.61
CA LEU A 94 -4.49 -6.55 -8.68
C LEU A 94 -2.96 -6.52 -8.56
N GLN A 95 -2.32 -7.69 -8.59
CA GLN A 95 -0.86 -7.78 -8.66
C GLN A 95 -0.34 -7.11 -9.93
N LYS A 96 -0.94 -7.38 -11.10
CA LYS A 96 -0.60 -6.71 -12.35
C LYS A 96 -0.85 -5.21 -12.31
N TYR A 97 -1.95 -4.80 -11.66
CA TYR A 97 -2.29 -3.40 -11.46
C TYR A 97 -1.24 -2.66 -10.62
N HIS A 98 -0.85 -3.23 -9.48
CA HIS A 98 0.17 -2.67 -8.60
C HIS A 98 1.57 -2.71 -9.24
N LEU A 99 1.88 -3.76 -9.99
CA LEU A 99 3.12 -3.82 -10.77
C LEU A 99 3.18 -2.71 -11.83
N ASN A 100 2.04 -2.36 -12.46
CA ASN A 100 1.96 -1.24 -13.38
C ASN A 100 2.21 0.11 -12.68
N HIS A 101 1.80 0.23 -11.41
CA HIS A 101 2.16 1.37 -10.58
C HIS A 101 3.68 1.44 -10.36
N HIS A 102 4.34 0.34 -9.97
CA HIS A 102 5.80 0.33 -9.80
C HIS A 102 6.58 0.63 -11.08
N LEU A 103 6.19 0.01 -12.20
CA LEU A 103 6.98 -0.02 -13.42
C LEU A 103 6.63 1.06 -14.46
N ARG A 104 5.43 1.63 -14.41
CA ARG A 104 4.96 2.56 -15.45
C ARG A 104 4.44 3.88 -14.92
N ILE A 105 3.57 3.85 -13.92
CA ILE A 105 2.80 5.04 -13.50
C ILE A 105 2.79 5.14 -11.98
N GLN A 106 3.90 5.62 -11.40
CA GLN A 106 4.08 5.68 -9.94
C GLN A 106 3.20 6.73 -9.25
N ASN A 107 2.61 7.67 -9.99
CA ASN A 107 1.70 8.68 -9.44
C ASN A 107 0.21 8.27 -9.51
N LYS A 108 -0.10 7.03 -9.89
CA LYS A 108 -1.45 6.48 -9.99
C LYS A 108 -1.47 5.02 -9.52
N GLY A 109 -2.64 4.49 -9.19
CA GLY A 109 -2.80 3.10 -8.82
C GLY A 109 -2.30 2.76 -7.43
N PHE A 110 -2.76 3.54 -6.44
CA PHE A 110 -2.36 3.38 -5.04
C PHE A 110 -3.17 2.30 -4.32
N GLY A 111 -4.28 1.85 -4.90
CA GLY A 111 -5.10 0.77 -4.35
C GLY A 111 -4.33 -0.54 -4.28
N LEU A 112 -4.08 -1.02 -3.06
CA LEU A 112 -3.46 -2.32 -2.81
C LEU A 112 -4.54 -3.40 -2.90
N THR A 113 -5.50 -3.45 -1.98
CA THR A 113 -6.51 -4.52 -1.88
C THR A 113 -7.74 -4.33 -2.78
N THR A 114 -7.97 -3.11 -3.26
CA THR A 114 -9.09 -2.76 -4.13
C THR A 114 -8.76 -1.48 -4.91
N THR A 115 -9.37 -1.33 -6.09
CA THR A 115 -9.28 -0.11 -6.91
C THR A 115 -10.39 0.89 -6.61
N LEU A 116 -11.24 0.64 -5.59
CA LEU A 116 -12.34 1.51 -5.20
C LEU A 116 -11.87 2.96 -4.97
N TRP A 117 -10.86 3.14 -4.12
CA TRP A 117 -10.36 4.46 -3.75
C TRP A 117 -9.66 5.18 -4.89
N ASP A 118 -9.00 4.44 -5.79
CA ASP A 118 -8.45 5.01 -7.02
C ASP A 118 -9.54 5.57 -7.95
N ARG A 119 -10.73 4.95 -7.97
CA ARG A 119 -11.89 5.51 -8.70
C ARG A 119 -12.44 6.74 -8.00
N VAL A 120 -12.64 6.66 -6.68
CA VAL A 120 -13.20 7.76 -5.86
C VAL A 120 -12.35 9.03 -5.99
N PHE A 121 -11.03 8.89 -5.93
CA PHE A 121 -10.10 10.03 -5.94
C PHE A 121 -9.41 10.26 -7.29
N GLY A 122 -9.86 9.62 -8.37
CA GLY A 122 -9.35 9.87 -9.72
C GLY A 122 -7.90 9.44 -9.97
N THR A 123 -7.34 8.55 -9.16
CA THR A 123 -5.99 8.00 -9.31
C THR A 123 -5.95 6.66 -10.05
N LEU A 124 -7.05 6.26 -10.70
CA LEU A 124 -7.08 5.08 -11.55
C LEU A 124 -6.18 5.26 -12.79
N PRO A 125 -5.21 4.36 -13.05
CA PRO A 125 -4.43 4.34 -14.29
C PRO A 125 -5.35 4.16 -15.50
N LYS A 126 -5.14 4.98 -16.55
CA LYS A 126 -5.82 4.77 -17.84
C LYS A 126 -5.27 3.49 -18.48
N THR A 127 -6.13 2.57 -18.90
CA THR A 127 -5.72 1.44 -19.74
C THR A 127 -5.43 1.94 -21.16
N LYS A 128 -4.52 1.28 -21.90
CA LYS A 128 -4.12 1.63 -23.28
C LYS A 128 -5.29 1.83 -24.27
N SER A 129 -6.50 1.42 -23.93
CA SER A 129 -7.73 1.69 -24.69
C SER A 129 -8.09 3.18 -24.75
N ALA A 130 -7.60 4.01 -23.82
CA ALA A 130 -7.91 5.44 -23.73
C ALA A 130 -6.98 6.36 -24.52
N GLU A 131 -5.92 5.83 -25.15
CA GLU A 131 -5.01 6.60 -26.03
C GLU A 131 -5.41 6.53 -27.51
N LYS A 132 -6.40 5.71 -27.87
CA LYS A 132 -6.84 5.55 -29.28
C LYS A 132 -7.98 6.50 -29.69
N ILE A 133 -8.38 7.41 -28.82
CA ILE A 133 -9.42 8.42 -29.09
C ILE A 133 -8.96 9.73 -28.45
N GLY A 134 -8.18 10.50 -29.18
CA GLY A 134 -7.63 11.79 -28.77
C GLY A 134 -6.73 12.35 -29.84
#